data_AF-A0A1T5KJF5-F1
#
_entry.id   AF-A0A1T5KJF5-F1
#
_cell.length_a   1.000
_cell.length_b   1.000
_cell.length_c   1.000
_cell.angle_alpha   90.00
_cell.angle_beta   90.00
_cell.angle_gamma   90.00
#
_symmetry.space_group_name_H-M   'P 1'
#
loop_
_entity.id
_entity.type
_entity.pdbx_description
1 polymer ?
#
loop_
_entity_poly.entity_id
_entity_poly.type
_entity_poly.pdbx_seq_one_letter_code
_entity_poly.pdbx_strand_id
1 'polypeptide(L)'
;MEQDILALKRAIFELEKNNSSNDKSKILSNIDNIISICESLKHNIEKQEKNMYKNIKCIGINTISFIYKPMLVKNYFEGDYIIRFSEQRTKDLQEAKALHAHNEFWIQHRTIKGNVFGSVPKELLNEKSIKSLLRSGWKEVEVDIIEVKGDYKSPKEIVKFCENTFRYYILLQEESTNAYLILEYKI
;
A
#
# COMPACT_ATOMS: atom_id res chain seq x y z
N MET A 1 -15.38 6.03 20.87
CA MET A 1 -15.95 5.15 19.83
C MET A 1 -17.24 4.50 20.27
N GLU A 2 -17.26 3.69 21.35
CA GLU A 2 -18.49 3.03 21.81
C GLU A 2 -19.58 4.02 22.26
N GLN A 3 -19.19 5.08 22.99
CA GLN A 3 -20.08 6.20 23.36
C GLN A 3 -20.59 6.99 22.15
N ASP A 4 -19.75 7.21 21.14
CA ASP A 4 -20.11 7.93 19.91
C ASP A 4 -21.10 7.12 19.06
N ILE A 5 -20.92 5.79 18.98
CA ILE A 5 -21.85 4.87 18.31
C ILE A 5 -23.20 4.85 19.04
N LEU A 6 -23.19 4.88 20.38
CA LEU A 6 -24.40 5.00 21.19
C LEU A 6 -25.12 6.34 20.95
N ALA A 7 -24.37 7.44 20.84
CA ALA A 7 -24.93 8.75 20.51
C ALA A 7 -25.55 8.77 19.10
N LEU A 8 -24.88 8.17 18.11
CA LEU A 8 -25.42 8.03 16.75
C LEU A 8 -26.71 7.22 16.72
N LYS A 9 -26.75 6.07 17.41
CA LYS A 9 -27.97 5.25 17.53
C LYS A 9 -29.12 6.01 18.15
N ARG A 10 -28.86 6.82 19.19
CA ARG A 10 -29.87 7.68 19.82
C ARG A 10 -30.38 8.77 18.87
N ALA A 11 -29.49 9.42 18.13
CA ALA A 11 -29.87 10.45 17.16
C ALA A 11 -30.71 9.90 16.01
N ILE A 12 -30.38 8.70 15.50
CA ILE A 12 -31.19 7.99 14.49
C ILE A 12 -32.57 7.64 15.05
N PHE A 13 -32.65 7.11 16.26
CA PHE A 13 -33.93 6.79 16.90
C PHE A 13 -34.82 8.03 17.09
N GLU A 14 -34.24 9.15 17.51
CA GLU A 14 -34.98 10.41 17.63
C GLU A 14 -35.43 10.97 16.26
N LEU A 15 -34.65 10.77 15.20
CA LEU A 15 -35.06 11.10 13.84
C LEU A 15 -36.26 10.25 13.40
N GLU A 16 -36.22 8.93 13.61
CA GLU A 16 -37.32 8.01 13.29
C GLU A 16 -38.61 8.38 14.04
N LYS A 17 -38.49 8.68 15.33
CA LYS A 17 -39.62 9.11 16.17
C LYS A 17 -40.21 10.44 15.68
N ASN A 18 -39.36 11.42 15.38
CA ASN A 18 -39.80 12.76 14.97
C ASN A 18 -40.30 12.83 13.52
N ASN A 19 -39.93 11.87 12.66
CA ASN A 19 -40.48 11.75 11.30
C ASN A 19 -42.01 11.57 11.32
N SER A 20 -42.54 10.97 12.39
CA SER A 20 -43.99 10.78 12.60
C SER A 20 -44.73 12.09 12.91
N SER A 21 -44.01 13.16 13.30
CA SER A 21 -44.59 14.42 13.78
C SER A 21 -44.75 15.51 12.71
N ASN A 22 -44.30 15.28 11.47
CA ASN A 22 -44.33 16.21 10.33
C ASN A 22 -43.69 17.61 10.58
N ASP A 23 -42.98 17.80 11.69
CA ASP A 23 -42.25 19.02 12.02
C ASP A 23 -40.88 19.03 11.32
N LYS A 24 -40.86 19.64 10.13
CA LYS A 24 -39.67 19.70 9.27
C LYS A 24 -38.46 20.36 9.95
N SER A 25 -38.68 21.28 10.89
CA SER A 25 -37.60 21.98 11.58
C SER A 25 -36.83 21.05 12.53
N LYS A 26 -37.55 20.19 13.26
CA LYS A 26 -36.97 19.15 14.12
C LYS A 26 -36.27 18.07 13.33
N ILE A 27 -36.82 17.70 12.18
CA ILE A 27 -36.18 16.72 11.27
C ILE A 27 -34.83 17.25 10.79
N LEU A 28 -34.77 18.50 10.33
CA LEU A 28 -33.51 19.13 9.91
C LEU A 28 -32.50 19.21 11.06
N SER A 29 -32.92 19.65 12.25
CA SER A 29 -32.03 19.70 13.42
C SER A 29 -31.48 18.32 13.82
N ASN A 30 -32.29 17.26 13.69
CA ASN A 30 -31.83 15.89 13.94
C ASN A 30 -30.82 15.42 12.89
N ILE A 31 -31.04 15.76 11.61
CA ILE A 31 -30.09 15.47 10.54
C ILE A 31 -28.75 16.17 10.78
N ASP A 32 -28.76 17.46 11.14
CA ASP A 32 -27.55 18.21 11.44
C ASP A 32 -26.77 17.61 12.62
N ASN A 33 -27.48 17.14 13.65
CA ASN A 33 -26.87 16.45 14.78
C ASN A 33 -26.21 15.12 14.36
N ILE A 34 -26.88 14.33 13.51
CA ILE A 34 -26.31 13.08 12.97
C ILE A 34 -25.05 13.38 12.15
N ILE A 35 -25.07 14.41 11.30
CA ILE A 35 -23.91 14.83 10.51
C ILE A 35 -22.75 15.18 11.43
N SER A 36 -22.98 16.01 12.46
CA SER A 36 -21.96 16.41 13.43
C SER A 36 -21.35 15.21 14.18
N ILE A 37 -22.16 14.23 14.58
CA ILE A 37 -21.69 12.99 15.23
C ILE A 37 -20.82 12.17 14.26
N CYS A 38 -21.25 12.03 13.01
CA CYS A 38 -20.51 11.34 11.97
C CYS A 38 -19.17 12.00 11.64
N GLU A 39 -19.14 13.34 11.55
CA GLU A 39 -17.92 14.11 11.33
C GLU A 39 -16.94 13.94 12.50
N SER A 40 -17.43 14.00 13.74
CA SER A 40 -16.63 13.77 14.95
C SER A 40 -16.06 12.36 15.00
N LEU A 41 -16.87 11.34 14.66
CA LEU A 41 -16.44 9.95 14.55
C LEU A 41 -15.33 9.78 13.52
N LYS A 42 -15.52 10.34 12.32
CA LYS A 42 -14.51 10.33 11.26
C LYS A 42 -13.22 10.97 11.72
N HIS A 43 -13.28 12.16 12.32
CA HIS A 43 -12.10 12.86 12.82
C HIS A 43 -11.36 12.05 13.91
N ASN A 44 -12.10 11.41 14.81
CA ASN A 44 -11.51 10.58 15.86
C ASN A 44 -10.81 9.34 15.31
N ILE A 45 -11.39 8.71 14.28
CA ILE A 45 -10.78 7.57 13.58
C ILE A 45 -9.49 8.02 12.88
N GLU A 46 -9.55 9.13 12.11
CA GLU A 46 -8.37 9.69 11.43
C GLU A 46 -7.26 10.08 12.41
N LYS A 47 -7.62 10.62 13.58
CA LYS A 47 -6.67 10.96 14.65
C LYS A 47 -6.06 9.72 15.29
N GLN A 48 -6.83 8.65 15.47
CA GLN A 48 -6.32 7.37 15.96
C GLN A 48 -5.36 6.73 14.95
N GLU A 49 -5.68 6.73 13.66
CA GLU A 49 -4.79 6.24 12.60
C GLU A 49 -3.48 7.04 12.56
N LYS A 50 -3.54 8.38 12.61
CA LYS A 50 -2.33 9.21 12.66
C LYS A 50 -1.46 8.94 13.89
N ASN A 51 -2.08 8.65 15.04
CA ASN A 51 -1.34 8.29 16.25
C ASN A 51 -0.79 6.85 16.20
N MET A 52 -1.42 5.94 15.46
CA MET A 52 -1.01 4.54 15.33
C MET A 52 0.40 4.41 14.72
N TYR A 53 0.77 5.32 13.82
CA TYR A 53 2.05 5.27 13.12
C TYR A 53 3.15 6.14 13.73
N LYS A 54 2.88 6.88 14.82
CA LYS A 54 3.87 7.80 15.44
C LYS A 54 5.18 7.13 15.87
N ASN A 55 5.13 5.82 16.15
CA ASN A 55 6.28 5.06 16.61
C ASN A 55 7.11 4.47 15.47
N ILE A 56 6.61 4.52 14.23
CA ILE A 56 7.32 4.06 13.04
C ILE A 56 8.19 5.21 12.55
N LYS A 57 9.51 5.01 12.59
CA LYS A 57 10.50 5.94 12.03
C LYS A 57 11.05 5.35 10.75
N CYS A 58 11.10 6.16 9.70
CA CYS A 58 11.66 5.77 8.42
C CYS A 58 12.99 6.49 8.21
N ILE A 59 14.03 5.74 7.86
CA ILE A 59 15.35 6.29 7.51
C ILE A 59 15.66 5.87 6.08
N GLY A 60 15.79 6.85 5.19
CA GLY A 60 16.27 6.58 3.82
C GLY A 60 17.73 6.13 3.88
N ILE A 61 18.02 4.97 3.29
CA ILE A 61 19.36 4.38 3.22
C ILE A 61 20.03 4.76 1.92
N ASN A 62 19.34 4.52 0.80
CA ASN A 62 19.88 4.69 -0.55
C ASN A 62 18.74 4.81 -1.58
N THR A 63 19.08 5.24 -2.79
CA THR A 63 18.20 5.19 -3.95
C THR A 63 18.87 4.35 -5.03
N ILE A 64 18.18 3.33 -5.54
CA ILE A 64 18.72 2.36 -6.50
C ILE A 64 17.85 2.38 -7.76
N SER A 65 18.48 2.33 -8.94
CA SER A 65 17.76 2.19 -10.21
C SER A 65 17.32 0.74 -10.44
N PHE A 66 16.04 0.55 -10.74
CA PHE A 66 15.43 -0.74 -11.05
C PHE A 66 14.86 -0.74 -12.47
N ILE A 67 14.80 -1.92 -13.07
CA ILE A 67 13.97 -2.20 -14.24
C ILE A 67 12.67 -2.84 -13.77
N TYR A 68 11.53 -2.18 -14.00
CA TYR A 68 10.20 -2.53 -13.48
C TYR A 68 9.23 -2.85 -14.63
N LYS A 69 8.35 -3.86 -14.43
CA LYS A 69 7.26 -4.20 -15.34
C LYS A 69 5.95 -3.53 -14.89
N PRO A 70 5.43 -2.56 -15.67
CA PRO A 70 4.17 -1.88 -15.35
C PRO A 70 2.97 -2.80 -15.27
N MET A 71 2.16 -2.62 -14.22
CA MET A 71 0.81 -3.15 -14.15
C MET A 71 -0.13 -2.25 -14.96
N LEU A 72 -0.96 -2.84 -15.81
CA LEU A 72 -1.87 -2.12 -16.72
C LEU A 72 -3.31 -2.06 -16.21
N VAL A 73 -3.63 -2.78 -15.13
CA VAL A 73 -4.99 -2.90 -14.57
C VAL A 73 -4.96 -2.61 -13.07
N LYS A 74 -5.96 -1.85 -12.58
CA LYS A 74 -6.09 -1.51 -11.15
C LYS A 74 -6.60 -2.69 -10.30
N ASN A 75 -7.58 -3.43 -10.79
CA ASN A 75 -8.15 -4.60 -10.10
C ASN A 75 -7.41 -5.88 -10.50
N TYR A 76 -6.10 -5.91 -10.29
CA TYR A 76 -5.25 -6.99 -10.80
C TYR A 76 -5.47 -8.36 -10.14
N PHE A 77 -6.29 -8.43 -9.08
CA PHE A 77 -6.74 -9.69 -8.47
C PHE A 77 -8.04 -10.24 -9.10
N GLU A 78 -8.70 -9.47 -9.96
CA GLU A 78 -9.92 -9.91 -10.65
C GLU A 78 -9.55 -10.64 -11.96
N GLY A 79 -10.09 -11.84 -12.14
CA GLY A 79 -9.86 -12.67 -13.32
C GLY A 79 -8.47 -13.30 -13.39
N ASP A 80 -7.95 -13.45 -14.60
CA ASP A 80 -6.69 -14.14 -14.91
C ASP A 80 -5.49 -13.19 -15.09
N TYR A 81 -5.67 -11.89 -14.80
CA TYR A 81 -4.68 -10.86 -15.14
C TYR A 81 -3.32 -11.13 -14.47
N ILE A 82 -3.32 -11.46 -13.18
CA ILE A 82 -2.06 -11.72 -12.45
C ILE A 82 -1.31 -12.94 -12.99
N ILE A 83 -2.04 -13.94 -13.50
CA ILE A 83 -1.46 -15.15 -14.10
C ILE A 83 -0.79 -14.76 -15.42
N ARG A 84 -1.52 -14.10 -16.32
CA ARG A 84 -0.98 -13.63 -17.60
C ARG A 84 0.18 -12.65 -17.43
N PHE A 85 0.09 -11.76 -16.44
CA PHE A 85 1.18 -10.85 -16.09
C PHE A 85 2.42 -11.63 -15.66
N SER A 86 2.26 -12.65 -14.81
CA SER A 86 3.37 -13.47 -14.33
C SER A 86 4.02 -14.28 -15.45
N GLU A 87 3.22 -14.83 -16.37
CA GLU A 87 3.69 -15.53 -17.57
C GLU A 87 4.47 -14.58 -18.48
N GLN A 88 3.91 -13.41 -18.80
CA GLN A 88 4.57 -12.42 -19.66
C GLN A 88 5.86 -11.89 -19.03
N ARG A 89 5.84 -11.57 -17.73
CA ARG A 89 7.04 -11.15 -16.98
C ARG A 89 8.13 -12.22 -17.08
N THR A 90 7.76 -13.48 -16.89
CA THR A 90 8.72 -14.60 -16.95
C THR A 90 9.30 -14.76 -18.35
N LYS A 91 8.45 -14.69 -19.39
CA LYS A 91 8.88 -14.73 -20.79
C LYS A 91 9.84 -13.58 -21.13
N ASP A 92 9.49 -12.34 -20.77
CA ASP A 92 10.34 -11.17 -21.00
C ASP A 92 11.72 -11.35 -20.34
N LEU A 93 11.75 -11.82 -19.08
CA LEU A 93 12.98 -12.08 -18.34
C LEU A 93 13.82 -13.20 -18.94
N GLN A 94 13.19 -14.26 -19.48
CA GLN A 94 13.89 -15.35 -20.17
C GLN A 94 14.51 -14.87 -21.49
N GLU A 95 13.75 -14.16 -22.31
CA GLU A 95 14.22 -13.61 -23.59
C GLU A 95 15.37 -12.62 -23.38
N ALA A 96 15.30 -11.80 -22.33
CA ALA A 96 16.37 -10.89 -21.94
C ALA A 96 17.56 -11.55 -21.24
N LYS A 97 17.51 -12.86 -20.95
CA LYS A 97 18.50 -13.60 -20.13
C LYS A 97 18.71 -12.99 -18.74
N ALA A 98 17.65 -12.43 -18.16
CA ALA A 98 17.64 -11.75 -16.86
C ALA A 98 16.95 -12.56 -15.74
N LEU A 99 16.26 -13.66 -16.08
CA LEU A 99 15.45 -14.44 -15.13
C LEU A 99 16.24 -14.93 -13.91
N HIS A 100 17.47 -15.41 -14.11
CA HIS A 100 18.28 -15.91 -13.01
C HIS A 100 18.65 -14.80 -12.01
N ALA A 101 19.17 -13.67 -12.50
CA ALA A 101 19.51 -12.52 -11.66
C ALA A 101 18.28 -11.97 -10.90
N HIS A 102 17.12 -11.90 -11.56
CA HIS A 102 15.85 -11.54 -10.92
C HIS A 102 15.49 -12.49 -9.79
N ASN A 103 15.54 -13.81 -10.03
CA ASN A 103 15.13 -14.80 -9.04
C ASN A 103 16.09 -14.85 -7.85
N GLU A 104 17.40 -14.82 -8.08
CA GLU A 104 18.40 -14.77 -7.00
C GLU A 104 18.17 -13.56 -6.09
N PHE A 105 17.93 -12.39 -6.66
CA PHE A 105 17.64 -11.19 -5.89
C PHE A 105 16.40 -11.37 -5.01
N TRP A 106 15.27 -11.83 -5.56
CA TRP A 106 14.03 -11.95 -4.78
C TRP A 106 13.99 -13.15 -3.85
N ILE A 107 14.79 -14.20 -4.07
CA ILE A 107 14.91 -15.34 -3.15
C ILE A 107 15.66 -14.93 -1.88
N GLN A 108 16.67 -14.06 -2.00
CA GLN A 108 17.46 -13.57 -0.86
C GLN A 108 16.68 -12.62 0.06
N HIS A 109 15.54 -12.09 -0.39
CA HIS A 109 14.73 -11.14 0.35
C HIS A 109 13.36 -11.71 0.66
N ARG A 110 13.03 -11.87 1.95
CA ARG A 110 11.71 -12.32 2.35
C ARG A 110 10.68 -11.21 2.13
N THR A 111 9.98 -11.28 1.00
CA THR A 111 8.89 -10.34 0.68
C THR A 111 7.69 -10.57 1.60
N ILE A 112 7.25 -9.53 2.30
CA ILE A 112 6.09 -9.58 3.21
C ILE A 112 4.83 -9.12 2.49
N LYS A 113 4.90 -7.98 1.81
CA LYS A 113 3.76 -7.36 1.12
C LYS A 113 4.28 -6.40 0.06
N GLY A 114 3.51 -6.18 -1.00
CA GLY A 114 3.76 -5.12 -1.96
C GLY A 114 2.68 -5.08 -3.02
N ASN A 115 2.76 -4.05 -3.86
CA ASN A 115 1.90 -3.88 -5.03
C ASN A 115 2.71 -3.71 -6.33
N VAL A 116 3.99 -4.07 -6.28
CA VAL A 116 4.89 -4.21 -7.43
C VAL A 116 5.23 -5.69 -7.59
N PHE A 117 5.03 -6.23 -8.78
CA PHE A 117 5.07 -7.69 -9.03
C PHE A 117 6.16 -8.12 -10.02
N GLY A 118 6.95 -7.19 -10.53
CA GLY A 118 8.04 -7.49 -11.45
C GLY A 118 9.02 -6.34 -11.48
N SER A 119 10.17 -6.52 -10.85
CA SER A 119 11.24 -5.55 -10.86
C SER A 119 12.58 -6.24 -10.57
N VAL A 120 13.69 -5.62 -10.97
CA VAL A 120 15.04 -6.12 -10.69
C VAL A 120 16.01 -4.94 -10.64
N PRO A 121 16.97 -4.89 -9.71
CA PRO A 121 18.00 -3.85 -9.72
C PRO A 121 18.74 -3.82 -11.06
N LYS A 122 18.89 -2.63 -11.64
CA LYS A 122 19.52 -2.43 -12.94
C LYS A 122 20.98 -2.89 -12.94
N GLU A 123 21.67 -2.73 -11.81
CA GLU A 123 23.07 -3.14 -11.61
C GLU A 123 23.31 -4.65 -11.74
N LEU A 124 22.29 -5.47 -11.53
CA LEU A 124 22.38 -6.93 -11.68
C LEU A 124 22.23 -7.38 -13.14
N LEU A 125 21.98 -6.45 -14.06
CA LEU A 125 21.73 -6.73 -15.46
C LEU A 125 22.84 -6.16 -16.35
N ASN A 126 23.18 -6.88 -17.41
CA ASN A 126 24.02 -6.33 -18.47
C ASN A 126 23.20 -5.42 -19.41
N GLU A 127 23.88 -4.56 -20.17
CA GLU A 127 23.22 -3.60 -21.08
C GLU A 127 22.29 -4.25 -22.12
N LYS A 128 22.62 -5.45 -22.62
CA LYS A 128 21.81 -6.14 -23.62
C LYS A 128 20.48 -6.59 -23.00
N SER A 129 20.52 -7.13 -21.78
CA SER A 129 19.34 -7.51 -21.01
C SER A 129 18.46 -6.30 -20.73
N ILE A 130 19.04 -5.18 -20.28
CA ILE A 130 18.31 -3.93 -20.02
C ILE A 130 17.61 -3.45 -21.29
N LYS A 131 18.34 -3.32 -22.42
CA LYS A 131 17.76 -2.88 -23.71
C LYS A 131 16.63 -3.80 -24.17
N SER A 132 16.76 -5.12 -23.97
CA SER A 132 15.71 -6.08 -24.31
C SER A 132 14.46 -5.88 -23.47
N LEU A 133 14.59 -5.76 -22.15
CA LEU A 133 13.45 -5.54 -21.24
C LEU A 133 12.74 -4.22 -21.54
N LEU A 134 13.48 -3.13 -21.76
CA LEU A 134 12.91 -1.83 -22.13
C LEU A 134 12.10 -1.92 -23.43
N ARG A 135 12.61 -2.65 -24.43
CA ARG A 135 11.89 -2.90 -25.70
C ARG A 135 10.60 -3.71 -25.48
N SER A 136 10.57 -4.59 -24.48
CA SER A 136 9.36 -5.34 -24.05
C SER A 136 8.44 -4.54 -23.12
N GLY A 137 8.64 -3.22 -23.02
CA GLY A 137 7.77 -2.31 -22.27
C GLY A 137 8.03 -2.26 -20.77
N TRP A 138 9.16 -2.80 -20.29
CA TRP A 138 9.63 -2.50 -18.94
C TRP A 138 10.11 -1.05 -18.88
N LYS A 139 10.17 -0.48 -17.68
CA LYS A 139 10.59 0.91 -17.44
C LYS A 139 11.71 0.95 -16.43
N GLU A 140 12.63 1.89 -16.61
CA GLU A 140 13.57 2.25 -15.56
C GLU A 140 12.87 3.13 -14.53
N VAL A 141 13.13 2.89 -13.25
CA VAL A 141 12.53 3.60 -12.13
C VAL A 141 13.51 3.70 -10.97
N GLU A 142 13.51 4.83 -10.28
CA GLU A 142 14.25 5.01 -9.04
C GLU A 142 13.46 4.40 -7.87
N VAL A 143 14.17 3.65 -7.03
CA VAL A 143 13.60 2.98 -5.86
C VAL A 143 14.34 3.46 -4.62
N ASP A 144 13.63 4.15 -3.73
CA ASP A 144 14.15 4.52 -2.43
C ASP A 144 14.11 3.30 -1.51
N ILE A 145 15.25 3.00 -0.90
CA ILE A 145 15.41 1.96 0.11
C ILE A 145 15.32 2.63 1.48
N ILE A 146 14.27 2.29 2.22
CA ILE A 146 13.95 2.91 3.49
C ILE A 146 13.98 1.85 4.58
N GLU A 147 14.83 2.04 5.59
CA GLU A 147 14.84 1.22 6.80
C GLU A 147 13.72 1.65 7.74
N VAL A 148 12.96 0.68 8.25
CA VAL A 148 11.99 0.92 9.31
C VAL A 148 12.65 0.75 10.67
N LYS A 149 12.67 1.82 11.46
CA LYS A 149 13.14 1.83 12.85
C LYS A 149 12.01 2.19 13.81
N GLY A 150 12.19 1.84 15.07
CA GLY A 150 11.28 2.19 16.17
C GLY A 150 10.52 1.00 16.73
N ASP A 151 9.77 1.26 17.80
CA ASP A 151 9.01 0.25 18.54
C ASP A 151 7.64 0.01 17.88
N TYR A 152 7.63 -0.69 16.74
CA TYR A 152 6.41 -1.27 16.18
C TYR A 152 6.11 -2.59 16.89
N LYS A 153 4.83 -2.85 17.18
CA LYS A 153 4.42 -4.04 17.94
C LYS A 153 4.32 -5.28 17.06
N SER A 154 4.10 -5.10 15.75
CA SER A 154 3.98 -6.22 14.81
C SER A 154 4.25 -5.81 13.36
N PRO A 155 4.58 -6.78 12.47
CA PRO A 155 4.74 -6.52 11.03
C PRO A 155 3.47 -5.98 10.37
N LYS A 156 2.29 -6.30 10.94
CA LYS A 156 0.99 -5.83 10.43
C LYS A 156 0.85 -4.31 10.55
N GLU A 157 1.47 -3.69 11.56
CA GLU A 157 1.45 -2.23 11.72
C GLU A 157 2.26 -1.56 10.62
N ILE A 158 3.42 -2.12 10.27
CA ILE A 158 4.26 -1.64 9.15
C ILE A 158 3.52 -1.80 7.83
N VAL A 159 2.86 -2.93 7.59
CA VAL A 159 2.06 -3.14 6.37
C VAL A 159 1.01 -2.05 6.21
N LYS A 160 0.20 -1.78 7.25
CA LYS A 160 -0.83 -0.75 7.22
C LYS A 160 -0.25 0.66 7.03
N PHE A 161 0.89 0.92 7.67
CA PHE A 161 1.61 2.18 7.47
C PHE A 161 2.00 2.33 5.99
N CYS A 162 2.56 1.29 5.39
CA CYS A 162 2.96 1.34 3.99
C CYS A 162 1.77 1.53 3.04
N GLU A 163 0.67 0.80 3.25
CA GLU A 163 -0.55 0.92 2.43
C GLU A 163 -1.15 2.34 2.45
N ASN A 164 -0.96 3.08 3.56
CA ASN A 164 -1.45 4.46 3.71
C ASN A 164 -0.44 5.53 3.29
N THR A 165 0.85 5.19 3.18
CA THR A 165 1.93 6.15 2.96
C THR A 165 2.51 6.08 1.55
N PHE A 166 2.70 4.88 1.02
CA PHE A 166 3.40 4.66 -0.24
C PHE A 166 2.46 4.14 -1.32
N ARG A 167 2.47 4.83 -2.46
CA ARG A 167 1.63 4.45 -3.60
C ARG A 167 2.10 3.17 -4.26
N TYR A 168 3.40 3.00 -4.47
CA TYR A 168 4.01 1.81 -5.06
C TYR A 168 5.16 1.35 -4.18
N TYR A 169 5.05 0.17 -3.59
CA TYR A 169 6.04 -0.31 -2.63
C TYR A 169 6.17 -1.83 -2.59
N ILE A 170 7.31 -2.27 -2.05
CA ILE A 170 7.52 -3.62 -1.53
C ILE A 170 8.08 -3.49 -0.12
N LEU A 171 7.42 -4.14 0.84
CA LEU A 171 7.93 -4.36 2.19
C LEU A 171 8.59 -5.73 2.23
N LEU A 172 9.87 -5.75 2.61
CA LEU A 172 10.65 -6.97 2.76
C LEU A 172 11.33 -7.01 4.13
N GLN A 173 11.71 -8.22 4.53
CA GLN A 173 12.51 -8.49 5.71
C GLN A 173 13.83 -9.08 5.27
N GLU A 174 14.92 -8.41 5.61
CA GLU A 174 16.26 -8.89 5.34
C GLU A 174 16.60 -10.02 6.34
N GLU A 175 16.99 -11.20 5.85
CA GLU A 175 17.19 -12.37 6.71
C GLU A 175 18.41 -12.23 7.63
N SER A 176 19.47 -11.55 7.17
CA SER A 176 20.75 -11.41 7.89
C SER A 176 20.64 -10.50 9.10
N THR A 177 19.88 -9.41 9.00
CA THR A 177 19.75 -8.38 10.05
C THR A 177 18.38 -8.41 10.73
N ASN A 178 17.43 -9.15 10.18
CA ASN A 178 16.02 -9.13 10.57
C ASN A 178 15.35 -7.75 10.41
N ALA A 179 15.99 -6.83 9.68
CA ALA A 179 15.49 -5.47 9.46
C ALA A 179 14.34 -5.46 8.45
N TYR A 180 13.40 -4.54 8.63
CA TYR A 180 12.33 -4.29 7.66
C TYR A 180 12.75 -3.16 6.73
N LEU A 181 12.73 -3.44 5.44
CA LEU A 181 13.04 -2.48 4.39
C LEU A 181 11.80 -2.24 3.53
N ILE A 182 11.57 -0.97 3.23
CA ILE A 182 10.55 -0.51 2.30
C ILE A 182 11.26 -0.07 1.04
N LEU A 183 10.91 -0.68 -0.08
CA LEU A 183 11.31 -0.27 -1.41
C LEU A 183 10.19 0.58 -1.98
N GLU A 184 10.35 1.90 -1.99
CA GLU A 184 9.39 2.84 -2.56
C GLU A 184 9.72 3.15 -4.02
N TYR A 185 8.82 2.83 -4.94
CA TYR A 185 9.02 2.99 -6.38
C TYR A 185 8.49 4.34 -6.87
N LYS A 186 9.35 5.16 -7.48
CA LYS A 186 8.99 6.49 -8.03
C LYS A 186 8.37 6.38 -9.44
N ILE A 187 7.19 5.75 -9.54
CA ILE A 187 6.43 5.50 -10.79
C ILE A 187 5.47 6.64 -11.12
#